data_AF-A0A0S8ISZ2-F1
#
_entry.id   AF-A0A0S8ISZ2-F1
#
_cell.length_a   1.000
_cell.length_b   1.000
_cell.length_c   1.000
_cell.angle_alpha   90.00
_cell.angle_beta   90.00
_cell.angle_gamma   90.00
#
_symmetry.space_group_name_H-M   'P 1'
#
loop_
_entity.id
_entity.type
_entity.pdbx_description
1 polymer ?
#
loop_
_entity_poly.entity_id
_entity_poly.type
_entity_poly.pdbx_seq_one_letter_code
_entity_poly.pdbx_strand_id
1 'polypeptide(L)'
;MKEKLWVFIVKFILISAPLFVVWHLKGQDWYLVFLNHVLSFLLIKIAGFHIHGFPFPVDIFNNLIPFVSLMLITKEFKLKTKLSRLGWGLWILIVWHMILTGAVYFLYDEYGVPSQAYEKLSVPLYLFSATLPLVLWILFARKQVVGLFLRGKKSAK
;
A
#
# COMPACT_ATOMS: atom_id res chain seq x y z
N MET A 1 3.14 28.39 6.42
CA MET A 1 1.74 28.49 6.88
C MET A 1 1.23 27.09 7.15
N LYS A 2 0.67 26.83 8.34
CA LYS A 2 0.12 25.50 8.69
C LYS A 2 -1.12 25.24 7.85
N GLU A 3 -1.17 24.11 7.17
CA GLU A 3 -2.30 23.70 6.35
C GLU A 3 -3.47 23.26 7.24
N LYS A 4 -4.70 23.68 6.92
CA LYS A 4 -5.90 23.22 7.62
C LYS A 4 -6.22 21.78 7.18
N LEU A 5 -6.62 20.92 8.11
CA LEU A 5 -6.98 19.52 7.84
C LEU A 5 -7.95 19.36 6.66
N TRP A 6 -8.96 20.22 6.57
CA TRP A 6 -9.94 20.15 5.47
C TRP A 6 -9.32 20.44 4.09
N VAL A 7 -8.34 21.34 4.00
CA VAL A 7 -7.61 21.61 2.75
C VAL A 7 -6.76 20.39 2.36
N PHE A 8 -6.16 19.72 3.35
CA PHE A 8 -5.42 18.49 3.13
C PHE A 8 -6.32 17.37 2.58
N ILE A 9 -7.52 17.19 3.16
CA ILE A 9 -8.50 16.20 2.70
C ILE A 9 -8.94 16.51 1.27
N VAL A 10 -9.25 17.76 0.93
CA VAL A 10 -9.64 18.14 -0.44
C VAL A 10 -8.52 17.82 -1.43
N LYS A 11 -7.26 18.14 -1.11
CA LYS A 11 -6.11 17.77 -1.96
C LYS A 11 -5.96 16.27 -2.11
N PHE A 12 -6.14 15.53 -1.01
CA PHE A 12 -6.07 14.07 -1.04
C PHE A 12 -7.10 13.50 -2.01
N ILE A 13 -8.36 13.96 -1.95
CA ILE A 13 -9.42 13.52 -2.87
C ILE A 13 -9.08 13.88 -4.32
N LEU A 14 -8.67 15.13 -4.56
CA LEU A 14 -8.35 15.62 -5.92
C LEU A 14 -7.17 14.88 -6.56
N ILE A 15 -6.21 14.39 -5.78
CA ILE A 15 -5.08 13.60 -6.29
C ILE A 15 -5.43 12.11 -6.36
N SER A 16 -6.18 11.58 -5.41
CA SER A 16 -6.54 10.15 -5.38
C SER A 16 -7.49 9.77 -6.50
N ALA A 17 -8.47 10.61 -6.83
CA ALA A 17 -9.45 10.32 -7.88
C ALA A 17 -8.82 10.05 -9.26
N PRO A 18 -7.96 10.92 -9.82
CA PRO A 18 -7.32 10.64 -11.11
C PRO A 18 -6.35 9.45 -11.03
N LEU A 19 -5.63 9.28 -9.91
CA LEU A 19 -4.75 8.11 -9.74
C LEU A 19 -5.55 6.81 -9.72
N PHE A 20 -6.73 6.80 -9.08
CA PHE A 20 -7.64 5.68 -9.05
C PHE A 20 -8.18 5.35 -10.44
N VAL A 21 -8.55 6.36 -11.24
CA VAL A 21 -8.97 6.15 -12.63
C VAL A 21 -7.83 5.55 -13.47
N VAL A 22 -6.63 6.12 -13.40
CA VAL A 22 -5.45 5.60 -14.14
C VAL A 22 -5.11 4.17 -13.70
N TRP A 23 -5.25 3.89 -12.41
CA TRP A 23 -5.03 2.56 -11.84
C TRP A 23 -6.02 1.54 -12.40
N HIS A 24 -7.32 1.82 -12.36
CA HIS A 24 -8.33 0.87 -12.84
C HIS A 24 -8.35 0.72 -14.37
N LEU A 25 -7.99 1.76 -15.12
CA LEU A 25 -7.98 1.67 -16.58
C LEU A 25 -6.84 0.77 -17.10
N LYS A 26 -5.67 0.82 -16.48
CA LYS A 26 -4.50 0.04 -16.90
C LYS A 26 -3.55 -0.36 -15.77
N GLY A 27 -3.35 0.50 -14.77
CA GLY A 27 -2.34 0.25 -13.73
C GLY A 27 -2.47 -1.11 -13.04
N GLN A 28 -3.70 -1.53 -12.77
CA GLN A 28 -4.01 -2.80 -12.11
C GLN A 28 -3.57 -4.01 -12.95
N ASP A 29 -3.90 -4.06 -14.24
CA ASP A 29 -3.53 -5.18 -15.11
C ASP A 29 -2.01 -5.31 -15.25
N TRP A 30 -1.34 -4.18 -15.46
CA TRP A 30 0.12 -4.15 -15.57
C TRP A 30 0.79 -4.58 -14.26
N TYR A 31 0.21 -4.18 -13.14
CA TYR A 31 0.70 -4.56 -11.81
C TYR A 31 0.51 -6.05 -11.54
N LEU A 32 -0.64 -6.62 -11.91
CA LEU A 32 -0.91 -8.05 -11.82
C LEU A 32 0.08 -8.86 -12.65
N VAL A 33 0.30 -8.44 -13.90
CA VAL A 33 1.29 -9.08 -14.78
C VAL A 33 2.69 -9.01 -14.16
N PHE A 34 3.10 -7.85 -13.66
CA PHE A 34 4.38 -7.68 -12.97
C PHE A 34 4.51 -8.61 -11.77
N LEU A 35 3.53 -8.60 -10.86
CA LEU A 35 3.54 -9.45 -9.67
C LEU A 35 3.59 -10.94 -10.05
N ASN A 36 2.79 -11.36 -11.02
CA ASN A 36 2.77 -12.75 -11.46
C ASN A 36 4.14 -13.21 -11.99
N HIS A 37 4.81 -12.37 -12.79
CA HIS A 37 6.15 -12.69 -13.30
C HIS A 37 7.18 -12.78 -12.17
N VAL A 38 7.19 -11.80 -11.26
CA VAL A 38 8.15 -11.76 -10.16
C VAL A 38 7.92 -12.92 -9.19
N LEU A 39 6.67 -13.18 -8.81
CA LEU A 39 6.33 -14.24 -7.86
C LEU A 39 6.61 -15.62 -8.46
N SER A 40 6.22 -15.84 -9.73
CA SER A 40 6.54 -17.09 -10.45
C SER A 40 8.04 -17.31 -10.55
N PHE A 41 8.81 -16.27 -10.91
CA PHE A 41 10.27 -16.36 -10.95
C PHE A 41 10.86 -16.72 -9.58
N LEU A 42 10.42 -16.05 -8.51
CA LEU A 42 10.91 -16.30 -7.16
C LEU A 42 10.56 -17.71 -6.69
N LEU A 43 9.32 -18.16 -6.88
CA LEU A 43 8.87 -19.48 -6.40
C LEU A 43 9.50 -20.62 -7.20
N ILE A 44 9.65 -20.47 -8.52
CA ILE A 44 10.35 -21.47 -9.34
C ILE A 44 11.83 -21.56 -8.96
N LYS A 45 12.53 -20.42 -8.83
CA LYS A 45 13.97 -20.44 -8.53
C LYS A 45 14.32 -20.80 -7.10
N ILE A 46 13.52 -20.35 -6.12
CA ILE A 46 13.87 -20.46 -4.70
C ILE A 46 13.22 -21.70 -4.08
N ALA A 47 11.98 -22.02 -4.47
CA ALA A 47 11.18 -23.04 -3.81
C ALA A 47 10.83 -24.25 -4.70
N GLY A 48 11.14 -24.20 -6.00
CA GLY A 48 10.92 -25.31 -6.94
C GLY A 48 9.44 -25.59 -7.25
N PHE A 49 8.53 -24.69 -6.89
CA PHE A 49 7.10 -24.87 -7.17
C PHE A 49 6.74 -24.41 -8.59
N HIS A 50 6.05 -25.26 -9.34
CA HIS A 50 5.48 -24.93 -10.65
C HIS A 50 4.04 -24.45 -10.47
N ILE A 51 3.85 -23.15 -10.25
CA ILE A 51 2.53 -22.53 -10.09
C ILE A 51 2.19 -21.78 -11.36
N HIS A 52 1.04 -22.11 -11.98
CA HIS A 52 0.60 -21.52 -13.25
C HIS A 52 -0.26 -20.25 -13.08
N GLY A 53 -0.71 -19.94 -11.86
CA GLY A 53 -1.43 -18.71 -11.56
C GLY A 53 -1.75 -18.54 -10.09
N PHE A 54 -1.75 -17.29 -9.62
CA PHE A 54 -2.09 -16.94 -8.25
C PHE A 54 -3.48 -16.32 -8.19
N PRO A 55 -4.34 -16.73 -7.24
CA PRO A 55 -5.53 -15.96 -6.91
C PRO A 55 -5.08 -14.67 -6.22
N PHE A 56 -4.96 -13.60 -6.99
CA PHE A 56 -4.59 -12.30 -6.46
C PHE A 56 -5.80 -11.63 -5.81
N PRO A 57 -5.70 -11.19 -4.55
CA PRO A 57 -6.73 -10.37 -3.94
C PRO A 57 -6.61 -8.93 -4.45
N VAL A 58 -7.16 -8.69 -5.65
CA VAL A 58 -7.00 -7.48 -6.45
C VAL A 58 -7.31 -6.20 -5.67
N ASP A 59 -8.33 -6.24 -4.81
CA ASP A 59 -8.79 -5.08 -4.02
C ASP A 59 -7.71 -4.53 -3.09
N ILE A 60 -6.77 -5.36 -2.66
CA ILE A 60 -5.68 -4.95 -1.77
C ILE A 60 -4.69 -4.04 -2.50
N PHE A 61 -4.51 -4.22 -3.81
CA PHE A 61 -3.52 -3.45 -4.57
C PHE A 61 -3.89 -1.97 -4.70
N ASN A 62 -5.15 -1.64 -4.44
CA ASN A 62 -5.62 -0.27 -4.37
C ASN A 62 -4.92 0.54 -3.28
N ASN A 63 -4.23 -0.09 -2.32
CA ASN A 63 -3.42 0.54 -1.28
C ASN A 63 -2.23 1.38 -1.81
N LEU A 64 -1.80 1.16 -3.06
CA LEU A 64 -0.77 1.99 -3.69
C LEU A 64 -1.25 3.43 -3.89
N ILE A 65 -2.52 3.61 -4.26
CA ILE A 65 -3.13 4.92 -4.55
C ILE A 65 -3.14 5.85 -3.33
N PRO A 66 -3.71 5.47 -2.17
CA PRO A 66 -3.71 6.35 -1.00
C PRO A 66 -2.29 6.66 -0.52
N PHE A 67 -1.34 5.72 -0.61
CA PHE A 67 0.05 5.99 -0.23
C PHE A 67 0.70 7.04 -1.15
N VAL A 68 0.61 6.85 -2.47
CA VAL A 68 1.13 7.80 -3.46
C VAL A 68 0.49 9.16 -3.28
N SER A 69 -0.84 9.20 -3.12
CA SER A 69 -1.60 10.44 -2.92
C SER A 69 -1.14 11.20 -1.69
N LEU A 70 -1.02 10.53 -0.53
CA LEU A 70 -0.51 11.13 0.70
C LEU A 70 0.91 11.68 0.54
N MET A 71 1.80 10.95 -0.14
CA MET A 71 3.18 11.38 -0.38
C MET A 71 3.26 12.58 -1.34
N LEU A 72 2.41 12.64 -2.37
CA LEU A 72 2.37 13.73 -3.33
C LEU A 72 1.89 15.03 -2.70
N ILE A 73 0.79 15.00 -1.94
CA ILE A 73 0.21 16.20 -1.32
C ILE A 73 1.04 16.75 -0.16
N THR A 74 1.96 15.95 0.40
CA THR A 74 2.87 16.37 1.47
C THR A 74 3.87 17.41 0.95
N LYS A 75 3.76 18.66 1.41
CA LYS A 75 4.43 19.84 0.82
C LYS A 75 5.91 20.06 1.20
N GLU A 76 6.50 19.28 2.10
CA GLU A 76 7.78 19.67 2.74
C GLU A 76 9.00 18.81 2.39
N PHE A 77 8.93 18.00 1.34
CA PHE A 77 10.09 17.23 0.88
C PHE A 77 10.77 17.89 -0.32
N LYS A 78 12.10 18.00 -0.26
CA LYS A 78 12.92 18.16 -1.47
C LYS A 78 12.55 17.03 -2.44
N LEU A 79 12.45 17.33 -3.73
CA LEU A 79 11.97 16.37 -4.74
C LEU A 79 12.71 15.03 -4.69
N LYS A 80 14.05 15.05 -4.58
CA LYS A 80 14.88 13.83 -4.44
C LYS A 80 14.47 12.98 -3.22
N THR A 81 14.28 13.61 -2.07
CA THR A 81 13.85 12.92 -0.85
C THR A 81 12.42 12.40 -0.96
N LYS A 82 11.52 13.16 -1.61
CA LYS A 82 10.14 12.73 -1.88
C LYS A 82 10.13 11.46 -2.73
N LEU A 83 10.85 11.47 -3.85
CA LEU A 83 10.96 10.34 -4.77
C LEU A 83 11.59 9.13 -4.09
N SER A 84 12.66 9.32 -3.30
CA SER A 84 13.29 8.22 -2.55
C SER A 84 12.32 7.59 -1.54
N ARG A 85 11.60 8.39 -0.75
CA ARG A 85 10.62 7.88 0.24
C ARG A 85 9.42 7.22 -0.44
N LEU A 86 8.95 7.79 -1.54
CA LEU A 86 7.89 7.21 -2.35
C LEU A 86 8.33 5.86 -2.92
N GLY A 87 9.54 5.78 -3.47
CA GLY A 87 10.12 4.52 -3.97
C GLY A 87 10.23 3.46 -2.88
N TRP A 88 10.78 3.81 -1.71
CA TRP A 88 10.87 2.88 -0.57
C TRP A 88 9.50 2.42 -0.06
N GLY A 89 8.52 3.31 0.06
CA GLY A 89 7.18 2.91 0.48
C GLY A 89 6.45 2.06 -0.54
N LEU A 90 6.58 2.37 -1.84
CA LEU A 90 6.06 1.51 -2.90
C LEU A 90 6.73 0.14 -2.88
N TRP A 91 8.05 0.08 -2.69
CA TRP A 91 8.77 -1.19 -2.56
C TRP A 91 8.25 -2.03 -1.39
N ILE A 92 8.05 -1.42 -0.21
CA ILE A 92 7.48 -2.12 0.95
C ILE A 92 6.07 -2.63 0.65
N LEU A 93 5.21 -1.83 0.01
CA LEU A 93 3.86 -2.27 -0.38
C LEU A 93 3.89 -3.43 -1.38
N ILE A 94 4.79 -3.38 -2.37
CA ILE A 94 4.96 -4.46 -3.36
C ILE A 94 5.43 -5.75 -2.68
N VAL A 95 6.43 -5.66 -1.80
CA VAL A 95 6.89 -6.82 -1.02
C VAL A 95 5.77 -7.37 -0.15
N TRP A 96 4.99 -6.51 0.49
CA TRP A 96 3.83 -6.92 1.27
C TRP A 96 2.78 -7.64 0.41
N HIS A 97 2.45 -7.12 -0.78
CA HIS A 97 1.52 -7.77 -1.70
C HIS A 97 2.01 -9.16 -2.14
N MET A 98 3.31 -9.33 -2.37
CA MET A 98 3.90 -10.64 -2.68
C MET A 98 3.76 -11.62 -1.50
N ILE A 99 4.10 -11.18 -0.28
CA ILE A 99 3.97 -12.00 0.94
C ILE A 99 2.51 -12.41 1.14
N LEU A 100 1.59 -11.47 1.01
CA LEU A 100 0.18 -11.71 1.25
C LEU A 100 -0.43 -12.64 0.20
N THR A 101 -0.09 -12.45 -1.07
CA THR A 101 -0.53 -13.34 -2.15
C THR A 101 0.02 -14.75 -1.93
N GLY A 102 1.30 -14.88 -1.58
CA GLY A 102 1.90 -16.17 -1.25
C GLY A 102 1.23 -16.84 -0.06
N ALA A 103 1.00 -16.10 1.03
CA ALA A 103 0.32 -16.62 2.22
C ALA A 103 -1.11 -17.09 1.92
N VAL A 104 -1.88 -16.30 1.17
CA VAL A 104 -3.24 -16.66 0.72
C VAL A 104 -3.21 -17.92 -0.16
N TYR A 105 -2.24 -18.02 -1.08
CA TYR A 105 -2.05 -19.20 -1.92
C TYR A 105 -1.78 -20.45 -1.08
N PHE A 106 -0.79 -20.42 -0.17
CA PHE A 106 -0.47 -21.56 0.69
C PHE A 106 -1.67 -21.99 1.54
N LEU A 107 -2.40 -21.03 2.12
CA LEU A 107 -3.59 -21.33 2.91
C LEU A 107 -4.75 -21.91 2.07
N TYR A 108 -4.85 -21.55 0.80
CA TYR A 108 -5.88 -22.08 -0.10
C TYR A 108 -5.54 -23.50 -0.59
N ASP A 109 -4.30 -23.71 -1.02
CA ASP A 109 -3.80 -24.98 -1.57
C ASP A 109 -3.74 -26.09 -0.51
N GLU A 110 -3.30 -25.76 0.71
CA GLU A 110 -3.08 -26.75 1.77
C GLU A 110 -4.37 -27.16 2.49
N TYR A 111 -5.42 -26.32 2.49
CA TYR A 111 -6.65 -26.59 3.26
C TYR A 111 -7.88 -26.92 2.43
N GLY A 112 -7.87 -26.76 1.09
CA GLY A 112 -8.88 -27.28 0.15
C GLY A 112 -10.34 -26.85 0.38
N VAL A 113 -10.60 -26.00 1.37
CA VAL A 113 -11.90 -25.52 1.84
C VAL A 113 -11.63 -24.13 2.43
N PRO A 114 -12.55 -23.14 2.34
CA PRO A 114 -12.45 -21.91 3.14
C PRO A 114 -12.59 -22.27 4.62
N SER A 115 -11.49 -22.76 5.21
CA SER A 115 -11.42 -23.15 6.60
C SER A 115 -11.59 -21.89 7.45
N GLN A 116 -12.19 -21.99 8.63
CA GLN A 116 -12.23 -20.86 9.57
C GLN A 116 -10.84 -20.27 9.85
N ALA A 117 -9.76 -21.04 9.66
CA ALA A 117 -8.38 -20.56 9.75
C ALA A 117 -8.01 -19.59 8.61
N TYR A 118 -8.49 -19.85 7.38
CA TYR A 118 -8.36 -18.91 6.26
C TYR A 118 -9.02 -17.57 6.59
N GLU A 119 -10.28 -17.55 7.06
CA GLU A 119 -10.96 -16.31 7.42
C GLU A 119 -10.29 -15.60 8.63
N LYS A 120 -9.93 -16.36 9.67
CA LYS A 120 -9.29 -15.81 10.88
C LYS A 120 -7.92 -15.21 10.63
N LEU A 121 -7.14 -15.73 9.67
CA LEU A 121 -5.82 -15.21 9.36
C LEU A 121 -5.86 -14.14 8.25
N SER A 122 -6.72 -14.34 7.25
CA SER A 122 -6.82 -13.41 6.13
C SER A 122 -7.38 -12.06 6.56
N VAL A 123 -8.43 -12.00 7.38
CA VAL A 123 -9.05 -10.73 7.80
C VAL A 123 -8.05 -9.78 8.49
N PRO A 124 -7.27 -10.20 9.51
CA PRO A 124 -6.22 -9.35 10.08
C PRO A 124 -5.17 -8.89 9.06
N LEU A 125 -4.79 -9.75 8.11
CA LEU A 125 -3.82 -9.40 7.07
C LEU A 125 -4.40 -8.37 6.09
N TYR A 126 -5.68 -8.50 5.72
CA TYR A 126 -6.40 -7.51 4.91
C TYR A 126 -6.49 -6.15 5.63
N LEU A 127 -6.86 -6.15 6.91
CA LEU A 127 -6.94 -4.93 7.73
C LEU A 127 -5.58 -4.27 7.88
N PHE A 128 -4.53 -5.05 8.13
CA PHE A 128 -3.17 -4.53 8.20
C PHE A 128 -2.74 -3.94 6.85
N SER A 129 -3.07 -4.61 5.74
CA SER A 129 -2.78 -4.10 4.41
C SER A 129 -3.50 -2.78 4.12
N ALA A 130 -4.77 -2.65 4.50
CA ALA A 130 -5.54 -1.42 4.31
C ALA A 130 -4.98 -0.23 5.12
N THR A 131 -4.33 -0.50 6.26
CA THR A 131 -3.75 0.56 7.12
C THR A 131 -2.30 0.91 6.75
N LEU A 132 -1.60 0.02 6.05
CA LEU A 132 -0.21 0.14 5.63
C LEU A 132 0.12 1.48 4.92
N PRO A 133 -0.70 1.98 3.97
CA PRO A 133 -0.48 3.28 3.33
C PRO A 133 -0.35 4.43 4.33
N LEU A 134 -1.24 4.45 5.33
CA LEU A 134 -1.24 5.46 6.37
C LEU A 134 -0.03 5.31 7.29
N VAL A 135 0.29 4.09 7.70
CA VAL A 135 1.46 3.80 8.56
C VAL A 135 2.75 4.24 7.87
N LEU A 136 2.95 3.86 6.60
CA LEU A 136 4.13 4.27 5.82
C LEU A 136 4.20 5.78 5.66
N TRP A 137 3.07 6.44 5.40
CA TRP A 137 3.03 7.88 5.34
C TRP A 137 3.40 8.53 6.68
N ILE A 138 2.91 8.02 7.81
CA ILE A 138 3.28 8.52 9.15
C ILE A 138 4.78 8.33 9.40
N LEU A 139 5.35 7.17 9.03
CA LEU A 139 6.78 6.91 9.18
C LEU A 139 7.63 7.86 8.32
N PHE A 140 7.26 8.04 7.05
CA PHE A 140 8.02 8.87 6.11
C PHE A 140 7.73 10.36 6.21
N ALA A 141 6.59 10.77 6.77
CA ALA A 141 6.16 12.17 6.88
C ALA A 141 5.82 12.58 8.32
N ARG A 142 6.45 11.93 9.31
CA ARG A 142 6.20 12.13 10.75
C ARG A 142 6.05 13.59 11.16
N LYS A 143 6.97 14.47 10.73
CA LYS A 143 6.94 15.90 11.07
C LYS A 143 5.69 16.61 10.54
N GLN A 144 5.28 16.26 9.32
CA GLN A 144 4.11 16.83 8.66
C GLN A 144 2.81 16.29 9.26
N VAL A 145 2.76 15.00 9.57
CA VAL A 145 1.64 14.39 10.32
C VAL A 145 1.45 15.09 11.65
N VAL A 146 2.53 15.24 12.44
CA VAL A 146 2.50 15.98 13.71
C VAL A 146 2.00 17.41 13.51
N GLY A 147 2.48 18.12 12.48
CA GLY A 147 2.03 19.48 12.18
C GLY A 147 0.56 19.58 11.76
N LEU A 148 0.00 18.53 11.17
CA LEU A 148 -1.39 18.45 10.70
C LEU A 148 -2.37 18.15 11.85
N PHE A 149 -2.01 17.21 12.74
CA PHE A 149 -2.89 16.70 13.80
C PHE A 149 -2.65 17.31 15.18
N LEU A 150 -1.39 17.59 15.54
CA LEU A 150 -1.04 18.15 16.84
C LEU A 150 -0.97 19.68 16.74
N ARG A 151 -2.13 20.31 16.95
CA ARG A 151 -2.25 21.77 17.10
C ARG A 151 -1.40 22.20 18.31
N GLY A 152 -0.58 23.24 18.12
CA GLY A 152 0.34 23.69 19.14
C GLY A 152 -0.35 23.99 20.48
N LYS A 153 0.18 23.42 21.57
CA LYS A 153 0.22 24.17 22.82
C LYS A 153 0.96 25.48 22.50
N LYS A 154 0.21 26.57 22.36
CA LYS A 154 0.78 27.91 22.49
C LYS A 154 1.42 27.95 23.87
N SER A 155 2.67 28.40 23.92
CA SER A 155 3.34 28.96 25.08
C SER A 155 2.33 29.60 26.04
N ALA A 156 2.17 29.01 27.22
CA ALA A 156 1.86 29.81 28.40
C ALA A 156 3.14 30.63 28.65
N LYS A 157 2.99 31.95 28.58
CA LYS A 157 3.97 32.90 29.09
C LYS A 157 4.11 32.74 30.59
#